data_AF-Q20Y52-F1
#
_entry.id   AF-Q20Y52-F1
#
_cell.length_a   1.000
_cell.length_b   1.000
_cell.length_c   1.000
_cell.angle_alpha   90.00
_cell.angle_beta   90.00
_cell.angle_gamma   90.00
#
_symmetry.space_group_name_H-M   'P 1'
#
loop_
_entity.id
_entity.type
_entity.pdbx_description
1 polymer ?
#
loop_
_entity_poly.entity_id
_entity_poly.type
_entity_poly.pdbx_seq_one_letter_code
_entity_poly.pdbx_strand_id
1 'polypeptide(L)'
;MAKEFSAPAKQPGSPMPTDPHRSAPGTQVLREAPPMPCARCGGRMCVTRIAPMACGRDLRSFECSKCGYVAQYTVKYGSALPWVLVGRQRH
;
A
#
# COMPACT_ATOMS: atom_id res chain seq x y z
N MET A 1 73.89 17.59 -2.40
CA MET A 1 73.46 16.85 -1.19
C MET A 1 72.07 17.34 -0.80
N ALA A 2 71.19 16.40 -0.43
CA ALA A 2 69.78 16.48 -0.06
C ALA A 2 69.32 17.76 0.69
N LYS A 3 68.05 18.20 0.69
CA LYS A 3 66.86 17.42 1.08
C LYS A 3 65.56 18.11 0.60
N GLU A 4 64.73 17.36 -0.12
CA GLU A 4 63.27 17.53 -0.19
C GLU A 4 62.64 16.89 1.06
N PHE A 5 61.69 17.55 1.73
CA PHE A 5 60.66 16.95 2.59
C PHE A 5 59.48 17.94 2.66
N SER A 6 58.50 17.78 1.77
CA SER A 6 57.21 17.10 1.99
C SER A 6 56.19 17.94 2.77
N ALA A 7 55.19 18.42 2.03
CA ALA A 7 53.96 19.00 2.56
C ALA A 7 53.11 17.93 3.30
N PRO A 8 52.32 18.31 4.31
CA PRO A 8 51.51 17.35 5.06
C PRO A 8 50.36 16.79 4.21
N ALA A 9 50.28 15.46 4.16
CA ALA A 9 49.21 14.71 3.51
C ALA A 9 47.87 14.98 4.19
N LYS A 10 46.88 15.38 3.39
CA LYS A 10 45.48 15.54 3.80
C LYS A 10 44.89 14.14 4.02
N GLN A 11 44.59 13.77 5.27
CA GLN A 11 43.94 12.50 5.57
C GLN A 11 42.51 12.48 4.98
N PRO A 12 42.15 11.50 4.14
CA PRO A 12 40.75 11.30 3.79
C PRO A 12 40.03 10.68 5.00
N GLY A 13 38.96 11.34 5.44
CA GLY A 13 38.11 10.86 6.51
C GLY A 13 37.58 9.46 6.21
N SER A 14 37.62 8.58 7.22
CA SER A 14 37.09 7.23 7.16
C SER A 14 35.63 7.24 6.70
N PRO A 15 35.22 6.42 5.71
CA PRO A 15 33.82 6.25 5.41
C PRO A 15 33.14 5.54 6.59
N MET A 16 32.01 6.09 7.05
CA MET A 16 31.11 5.41 7.98
C MET A 16 30.77 4.01 7.44
N PRO A 17 30.71 2.97 8.27
CA PRO A 17 30.12 1.71 7.85
C PRO A 17 28.62 1.94 7.61
N THR A 18 28.22 2.01 6.34
CA THR A 18 26.82 1.79 5.95
C THR A 18 26.52 0.33 6.19
N ASP A 19 25.93 0.03 7.34
CA ASP A 19 25.37 -1.28 7.65
C ASP A 19 24.17 -1.51 6.69
N PRO A 20 24.28 -2.34 5.63
CA PRO A 20 23.24 -2.42 4.60
C PRO A 20 22.09 -3.34 5.01
N HIS A 21 22.05 -3.85 6.25
CA HIS A 21 21.25 -5.03 6.54
C HIS A 21 20.35 -4.90 7.78
N ARG A 22 19.78 -3.73 8.02
CA ARG A 22 18.47 -3.69 8.71
C ARG A 22 17.38 -3.95 7.68
N SER A 23 17.25 -5.22 7.26
CA SER A 23 16.03 -5.68 6.61
C SER A 23 14.88 -5.40 7.57
N ALA A 24 14.15 -4.31 7.32
CA ALA A 24 12.86 -4.11 7.95
C ALA A 24 12.07 -5.41 7.77
N PRO A 25 11.39 -5.92 8.82
CA PRO A 25 10.56 -7.11 8.67
C PRO A 25 9.64 -6.84 7.50
N GLY A 26 9.80 -7.64 6.44
CA GLY A 26 9.13 -7.40 5.16
C GLY A 26 7.65 -7.25 5.45
N THR A 27 7.13 -6.04 5.27
CA THR A 27 5.69 -5.79 5.32
C THR A 27 5.10 -6.68 4.26
N GLN A 28 4.58 -7.84 4.66
CA GLN A 28 3.87 -8.70 3.73
C GLN A 28 2.65 -7.89 3.30
N VAL A 29 2.73 -7.32 2.10
CA VAL A 29 1.62 -6.62 1.47
C VAL A 29 0.59 -7.69 1.16
N LEU A 30 -0.35 -7.91 2.08
CA LEU A 30 -1.48 -8.77 1.82
C LEU A 30 -2.27 -8.12 0.68
N ARG A 31 -2.17 -8.73 -0.51
CA ARG A 31 -2.89 -8.27 -1.68
C ARG A 31 -4.34 -8.66 -1.54
N GLU A 32 -5.17 -7.68 -1.24
CA GLU A 32 -6.61 -7.86 -1.16
C GLU A 32 -7.16 -8.28 -2.53
N ALA A 33 -8.14 -9.18 -2.55
CA ALA A 33 -8.79 -9.60 -3.78
C ALA A 33 -9.41 -8.39 -4.49
N PRO A 34 -9.38 -8.29 -5.83
CA PRO A 34 -10.05 -7.17 -6.51
C PRO A 34 -11.57 -7.21 -6.24
N PRO A 35 -12.26 -6.04 -6.25
CA PRO A 35 -13.71 -6.01 -6.16
C PRO A 35 -14.35 -6.69 -7.37
N MET A 36 -15.56 -7.22 -7.17
CA MET A 36 -16.36 -7.78 -8.25
C MET A 36 -16.69 -6.72 -9.31
N PRO A 37 -16.88 -7.10 -10.59
CA PRO A 37 -17.37 -6.20 -11.62
C PRO A 37 -18.70 -5.55 -11.23
N CYS A 38 -18.99 -4.38 -11.80
CA CYS A 38 -20.23 -3.66 -11.55
C CYS A 38 -21.45 -4.54 -11.87
N ALA A 39 -22.30 -4.77 -10.88
CA ALA A 39 -23.51 -5.58 -11.03
C ALA A 39 -24.53 -5.02 -12.03
N ARG A 40 -24.41 -3.74 -12.44
CA ARG A 40 -25.29 -3.11 -13.43
C ARG A 40 -24.77 -3.22 -14.86
N CYS A 41 -23.49 -2.94 -15.09
CA CYS A 41 -22.95 -2.78 -16.44
C CYS A 41 -21.69 -3.61 -16.72
N GLY A 42 -21.26 -4.46 -15.78
CA GLY A 42 -20.03 -5.24 -15.87
C GLY A 42 -18.73 -4.42 -15.86
N GLY A 43 -18.83 -3.09 -15.70
CA GLY A 43 -17.69 -2.18 -15.70
C GLY A 43 -16.78 -2.37 -14.48
N ARG A 44 -15.56 -1.84 -14.57
CA ARG A 44 -14.64 -1.80 -13.44
C ARG A 44 -15.25 -0.98 -12.30
N MET A 45 -15.09 -1.46 -11.07
CA MET A 45 -15.40 -0.70 -9.86
C MET A 45 -14.11 -0.21 -9.22
N CYS A 46 -14.11 1.02 -8.72
CA CYS A 46 -12.98 1.66 -8.05
C CYS A 46 -13.34 1.96 -6.59
N VAL A 47 -12.43 1.75 -5.65
CA VAL A 47 -12.63 2.19 -4.26
C VAL A 47 -12.69 3.71 -4.23
N THR A 48 -13.75 4.25 -3.63
CA THR A 48 -13.90 5.70 -3.39
C THR A 48 -13.86 6.05 -1.91
N ARG A 49 -14.16 5.10 -1.02
CA ARG A 49 -14.10 5.31 0.42
C ARG A 49 -13.75 4.03 1.18
N ILE A 50 -12.93 4.17 2.22
CA ILE A 50 -12.66 3.14 3.22
C ILE A 50 -12.97 3.75 4.58
N ALA A 51 -13.80 3.09 5.38
CA ALA A 51 -14.12 3.51 6.74
C ALA A 51 -13.90 2.32 7.69
N PRO A 52 -13.15 2.48 8.79
CA PRO A 52 -12.98 1.42 9.76
C PRO A 52 -14.32 1.12 10.44
N MET A 53 -14.58 -0.17 10.66
CA MET A 53 -15.69 -0.68 11.45
C MET A 53 -15.14 -1.40 12.70
N ALA A 54 -16.02 -1.60 13.68
CA ALA A 54 -15.71 -2.42 14.84
C ALA A 54 -15.34 -3.87 14.44
N CYS A 55 -14.62 -4.55 15.34
CA CYS A 55 -14.20 -5.94 15.21
C CYS A 55 -13.23 -6.22 14.04
N GLY A 56 -12.35 -5.27 13.72
CA GLY A 56 -11.30 -5.48 12.71
C GLY A 56 -11.87 -5.65 11.30
N ARG A 57 -12.84 -4.82 10.94
CA ARG A 57 -13.45 -4.80 9.62
C ARG A 57 -13.37 -3.40 9.02
N ASP A 58 -13.40 -3.30 7.71
CA ASP A 58 -13.59 -2.05 6.96
C ASP A 58 -14.92 -2.09 6.23
N LEU A 59 -15.61 -0.96 6.20
CA LEU A 59 -16.65 -0.68 5.21
C LEU A 59 -16.00 0.03 4.02
N ARG A 60 -16.13 -0.54 2.83
CA ARG A 60 -15.56 0.02 1.61
C ARG A 60 -16.65 0.31 0.60
N SER A 61 -16.63 1.54 0.09
CA SER A 61 -17.51 1.98 -0.99
C SER A 61 -16.77 1.92 -2.31
N PHE A 62 -17.42 1.37 -3.32
CA PHE A 62 -16.91 1.20 -4.66
C PHE A 62 -17.85 1.84 -5.65
N GLU A 63 -17.31 2.68 -6.52
CA GLU A 63 -18.07 3.35 -7.57
C GLU A 63 -17.67 2.80 -8.93
N CYS A 64 -18.67 2.56 -9.78
CA CYS A 64 -18.44 2.18 -11.16
C CYS A 64 -18.12 3.40 -12.01
N SER A 65 -16.93 3.42 -12.61
CA SER A 65 -16.48 4.52 -13.47
C SER A 65 -17.30 4.70 -14.76
N LYS A 66 -18.11 3.71 -15.15
CA LYS A 66 -18.96 3.78 -16.36
C LYS A 66 -20.36 4.30 -16.10
N CYS A 67 -20.96 3.96 -14.96
CA CYS A 67 -22.39 4.22 -14.72
C CYS A 67 -22.69 4.87 -13.36
N GLY A 68 -21.67 5.23 -12.58
CA GLY A 68 -21.81 5.85 -11.26
C GLY A 68 -22.45 4.95 -10.19
N TYR A 69 -22.65 3.66 -10.48
CA TYR A 69 -23.24 2.75 -9.51
C TYR A 69 -22.32 2.53 -8.32
N VAL A 70 -22.87 2.69 -7.11
CA VAL A 70 -22.12 2.55 -5.85
C VAL A 70 -22.53 1.25 -5.12
N ALA A 71 -21.53 0.45 -4.78
CA ALA A 71 -21.67 -0.75 -3.96
C ALA A 71 -20.81 -0.63 -2.69
N GLN A 72 -21.34 -1.10 -1.56
CA GLN A 72 -20.63 -1.11 -0.29
C GLN A 72 -20.39 -2.55 0.18
N TYR A 73 -19.15 -2.82 0.61
CA TYR A 73 -18.73 -4.13 1.08
C TYR A 73 -18.06 -4.03 2.44
N THR A 74 -18.25 -5.04 3.29
CA THR A 74 -17.49 -5.23 4.51
C THR A 74 -16.30 -6.16 4.21
N VAL A 75 -15.13 -5.76 4.67
CA VAL A 75 -13.86 -6.48 4.50
C VAL A 75 -13.30 -6.78 5.88
N LYS A 76 -12.80 -7.99 6.13
CA LYS A 76 -12.09 -8.31 7.37
C LYS A 76 -10.58 -8.19 7.14
N TYR A 77 -9.88 -7.48 8.03
CA TYR A 77 -8.42 -7.35 7.96
C TYR A 77 -7.74 -8.73 7.94
N GLY A 78 -6.67 -8.85 7.15
CA GLY A 78 -5.88 -10.08 7.12
C GLY A 78 -6.56 -11.27 6.45
N SER A 79 -7.79 -11.10 5.93
CA SER A 79 -8.54 -12.19 5.31
C SER A 79 -8.49 -12.11 3.79
N ALA A 80 -8.20 -13.23 3.15
CA ALA A 80 -8.44 -13.44 1.73
C ALA A 80 -9.92 -13.78 1.44
N LEU A 81 -10.80 -13.60 2.44
CA LEU A 81 -12.21 -13.95 2.32
C LEU A 81 -12.92 -13.04 1.33
N PRO A 82 -13.97 -13.53 0.66
CA PRO A 82 -14.68 -12.76 -0.34
C PRO A 82 -15.38 -11.54 0.27
N TRP A 83 -15.37 -10.44 -0.50
CA TRP A 83 -16.08 -9.20 -0.22
C TRP A 83 -17.55 -9.46 0.14
N VAL A 84 -17.98 -9.10 1.36
CA VAL A 84 -19.38 -9.26 1.77
C VAL A 84 -20.15 -7.99 1.41
N LEU A 85 -21.06 -8.06 0.44
CA LEU A 85 -21.88 -6.92 0.04
C LEU A 85 -22.88 -6.57 1.16
N VAL A 86 -22.80 -5.36 1.68
CA VAL A 86 -23.64 -4.87 2.78
C VAL A 86 -24.68 -3.86 2.32
N GLY A 87 -24.41 -3.13 1.23
CA GLY A 87 -25.29 -2.06 0.77
C GLY A 87 -25.13 -1.78 -0.71
N ARG A 88 -26.23 -1.35 -1.33
CA ARG A 88 -26.28 -0.91 -2.73
C ARG A 88 -26.96 0.44 -2.76
N GLN A 89 -26.28 1.46 -3.25
CA GLN A 89 -26.87 2.79 -3.38
C GLN A 89 -27.04 3.10 -4.86
N ARG A 90 -28.27 3.46 -5.22
CA ARG A 90 -28.61 3.97 -6.54
C ARG A 90 -28.70 5.48 -6.38
N HIS A 91 -27.82 6.21 -7.05
CA HIS A 91 -28.13 7.58 -7.43
C HIS A 91 -29.23 7.56 -8.48
#